data_AF-A0A392RBI9-F1
#
_entry.id   AF-A0A392RBI9-F1
#
_cell.length_a   1.000
_cell.length_b   1.000
_cell.length_c   1.000
_cell.angle_alpha   90.00
_cell.angle_beta   90.00
_cell.angle_gamma   90.00
#
_symmetry.space_group_name_H-M   'P 1'
#
loop_
_entity.id
_entity.type
_entity.pdbx_description
1 polymer ?
#
loop_
_entity_poly.entity_id
_entity_poly.type
_entity_poly.pdbx_seq_one_letter_code
_entity_poly.pdbx_strand_id
1 'polypeptide(L)'
;NPKELDFTNSVEITKGTFCSALWHGTEVAVKKLGEDVISDEEKVNAFRDELALFQKIRHPNVVQFLGAVIQSSPMMIVTEYLPK
;
A
#
# COMPACT_ATOMS: atom_id res chain seq x y z
N ASN A 1 -8.69 -5.26 -5.63
CA ASN A 1 -8.18 -5.41 -7.03
C ASN A 1 -7.46 -4.11 -7.39
N PRO A 2 -6.26 -4.09 -8.01
CA PRO A 2 -5.57 -2.83 -8.33
C PRO A 2 -6.41 -1.85 -9.16
N LYS A 3 -7.37 -2.35 -9.95
CA LYS A 3 -8.29 -1.52 -10.74
C LYS A 3 -9.29 -0.70 -9.91
N GLU A 4 -9.43 -1.01 -8.62
CA GLU A 4 -10.32 -0.27 -7.71
C GLU A 4 -9.67 1.01 -7.15
N LEU A 5 -8.35 1.17 -7.32
CA LEU A 5 -7.62 2.35 -6.88
C LEU A 5 -7.60 3.39 -7.99
N ASP A 6 -8.24 4.54 -7.74
CA ASP A 6 -8.23 5.68 -8.64
C ASP A 6 -7.10 6.65 -8.25
N PHE A 7 -6.13 6.82 -9.17
CA PHE A 7 -4.97 7.70 -9.00
C PHE A 7 -5.10 9.01 -9.78
N THR A 8 -6.26 9.31 -10.40
CA THR A 8 -6.45 10.49 -11.27
C THR A 8 -6.15 11.80 -10.55
N ASN A 9 -6.50 11.90 -9.26
CA ASN A 9 -6.20 13.04 -8.40
C ASN A 9 -5.15 12.71 -7.32
N SER A 10 -4.25 11.76 -7.61
CA SER A 10 -3.25 11.34 -6.63
C SER A 10 -2.28 12.47 -6.30
N VAL A 11 -2.03 12.65 -5.00
CA VAL A 11 -1.04 13.60 -4.49
C VAL A 11 0.16 12.80 -3.97
N GLU A 12 1.38 13.20 -4.34
CA GLU A 12 2.58 12.63 -3.71
C GLU A 12 2.66 13.10 -2.25
N ILE A 13 2.49 12.15 -1.32
CA ILE A 13 2.61 12.39 0.13
C ILE A 13 4.09 12.46 0.50
N THR A 14 4.88 11.52 -0.04
CA THR A 14 6.33 11.44 0.14
C THR A 14 6.95 11.14 -1.21
N LYS A 15 7.88 12.00 -1.65
CA LYS A 15 8.56 11.92 -2.95
C LYS A 15 8.93 10.48 -3.31
N GLY A 16 8.29 9.94 -4.34
CA GLY A 16 8.62 8.65 -4.94
C GLY A 16 8.25 7.39 -4.14
N THR A 17 7.55 7.47 -3.01
CA THR A 17 7.20 6.26 -2.23
C THR A 17 5.74 6.18 -1.82
N PHE A 18 5.12 7.31 -1.45
CA PHE A 18 3.72 7.35 -1.01
C PHE A 18 2.90 8.33 -1.84
N CYS A 19 1.74 7.89 -2.29
CA CYS A 19 0.74 8.71 -2.99
C CYS A 19 -0.65 8.50 -2.39
N SER A 20 -1.49 9.53 -2.40
CA SER A 20 -2.93 9.36 -2.10
C SER A 20 -3.67 8.78 -3.31
N ALA A 21 -4.73 8.02 -3.06
CA ALA A 21 -5.61 7.48 -4.09
C ALA A 21 -7.04 7.40 -3.54
N LEU A 22 -8.02 7.28 -4.44
CA LEU A 22 -9.41 7.04 -4.06
C LEU A 22 -9.73 5.55 -4.19
N TRP A 23 -10.28 4.94 -3.14
CA TRP A 23 -10.77 3.56 -3.15
C TRP A 23 -12.25 3.56 -2.73
N HIS A 24 -13.16 3.28 -3.68
CA HIS A 24 -14.62 3.33 -3.46
C HIS A 24 -15.12 4.63 -2.79
N GLY A 25 -14.53 5.78 -3.14
CA GLY A 25 -14.88 7.07 -2.53
C GLY A 25 -14.19 7.38 -1.21
N THR A 26 -13.35 6.47 -0.69
CA THR A 26 -12.53 6.68 0.51
C THR A 26 -11.11 7.05 0.10
N GLU A 27 -10.55 8.09 0.69
CA GLU A 27 -9.14 8.46 0.47
C GLU A 27 -8.23 7.47 1.19
N VAL A 28 -7.25 6.92 0.47
CA VAL A 28 -6.30 5.94 0.95
C VAL A 28 -4.87 6.37 0.62
N ALA A 29 -3.91 5.97 1.46
CA ALA A 29 -2.50 6.11 1.16
C ALA A 29 -1.98 4.83 0.51
N VAL A 30 -1.30 4.99 -0.63
CA VAL A 30 -0.72 3.88 -1.38
C VAL A 30 0.80 4.03 -1.37
N LYS A 31 1.47 3.03 -0.82
CA LYS A 31 2.92 2.89 -0.88
C LYS A 31 3.29 1.99 -2.06
N LYS A 32 4.01 2.51 -3.04
CA LYS A 32 4.54 1.71 -4.16
C LYS A 32 5.88 1.10 -3.72
N LEU A 33 6.03 -0.21 -3.84
CA LEU A 33 7.31 -0.88 -3.63
C LEU A 33 8.10 -0.88 -4.94
N GLY A 34 9.41 -0.65 -4.84
CA GLY A 34 10.33 -0.67 -5.98
C GLY A 34 10.52 -2.07 -6.56
N GLU A 35 10.96 -2.12 -7.82
CA GLU A 35 11.23 -3.36 -8.57
C GLU A 35 12.29 -4.25 -7.92
N ASP A 36 13.17 -3.69 -7.08
CA ASP A 36 14.19 -4.44 -6.33
C ASP A 36 13.61 -5.45 -5.33
N VAL A 37 12.37 -5.24 -4.88
CA VAL A 37 11.65 -6.16 -3.99
C VAL A 37 10.99 -7.29 -4.79
N ILE A 38 10.65 -7.03 -6.05
CA ILE A 38 9.90 -7.94 -6.92
C ILE A 38 10.83 -8.97 -7.58
N SER A 39 12.10 -8.61 -7.77
CA SER A 39 13.12 -9.44 -8.42
C SER A 39 13.59 -10.62 -7.57
N ASP A 40 13.23 -10.65 -6.29
CA ASP A 40 13.76 -11.58 -5.29
C ASP A 40 12.60 -12.29 -4.57
N GLU A 41 12.39 -13.57 -4.89
CA GLU A 41 11.26 -14.36 -4.40
C GLU A 41 11.28 -14.49 -2.86
N GLU A 42 12.47 -14.52 -2.24
CA GLU A 42 12.59 -14.55 -0.78
C GLU A 42 12.10 -13.25 -0.15
N LYS A 43 12.40 -12.10 -0.77
CA LYS A 43 11.87 -10.80 -0.30
C LYS A 43 10.36 -10.70 -0.49
N VAL A 44 9.82 -11.25 -1.57
CA VAL A 44 8.37 -11.31 -1.78
C VAL A 44 7.70 -12.18 -0.71
N ASN A 45 8.28 -13.33 -0.34
CA ASN A 45 7.75 -14.16 0.74
C ASN A 45 7.84 -13.47 2.11
N ALA A 46 8.99 -12.90 2.46
CA ALA A 46 9.16 -12.13 3.69
C ALA A 46 8.14 -10.98 3.77
N PHE A 47 7.90 -10.29 2.66
CA PHE A 47 6.89 -9.26 2.56
C PHE A 47 5.47 -9.79 2.82
N ARG A 48 5.12 -10.98 2.30
CA ARG A 48 3.82 -11.61 2.56
C ARG A 48 3.64 -12.00 4.03
N ASP A 49 4.70 -12.47 4.68
CA ASP A 49 4.69 -12.75 6.11
C ASP A 49 4.49 -11.48 6.94
N GLU A 50 5.21 -10.40 6.61
CA GLU A 50 5.01 -9.09 7.25
C GLU A 50 3.59 -8.54 7.02
N LEU A 51 3.03 -8.71 5.81
CA LEU A 51 1.65 -8.33 5.52
C LEU A 51 0.64 -9.08 6.40
N ALA A 52 0.88 -10.36 6.70
CA ALA A 52 0.02 -11.13 7.59
C ALA A 52 0.03 -10.59 9.03
N LEU A 53 1.14 -9.99 9.46
CA LEU A 53 1.21 -9.26 10.72
C LEU A 53 0.47 -7.92 10.64
N PHE A 54 0.69 -7.13 9.57
CA PHE A 54 0.00 -5.85 9.37
C PHE A 54 -1.53 -5.99 9.36
N GLN A 55 -2.06 -7.07 8.79
CA GLN A 55 -3.49 -7.38 8.80
C GLN A 55 -4.08 -7.55 10.21
N LYS A 56 -3.27 -7.95 11.19
CA LYS A 56 -3.71 -8.19 12.57
C LYS A 56 -3.61 -6.94 13.45
N ILE A 57 -2.84 -5.93 13.02
CA ILE A 57 -2.65 -4.70 13.78
C ILE A 57 -3.86 -3.80 13.55
N ARG A 58 -4.59 -3.53 14.64
CA ARG A 58 -5.67 -2.53 14.70
C ARG A 58 -5.54 -1.73 15.98
N HIS A 59 -5.14 -0.47 15.88
CA HIS A 59 -4.92 0.38 17.04
C HIS A 59 -5.20 1.84 16.67
N PRO A 60 -5.85 2.64 17.54
CA PRO A 60 -6.21 4.04 17.24
C PRO A 60 -5.03 4.96 16.92
N ASN A 61 -3.81 4.58 17.32
CA ASN A 61 -2.58 5.35 17.07
C ASN A 61 -1.64 4.69 16.03
N VAL A 62 -2.12 3.69 15.28
CA VAL A 62 -1.34 3.02 14.24
C VAL A 62 -2.14 3.04 12.95
N VAL A 63 -1.49 3.43 11.85
CA VAL A 63 -2.12 3.48 10.53
C VAL A 63 -2.69 2.11 10.17
N GLN A 64 -3.99 2.07 9.92
CA GLN A 64 -4.70 0.87 9.55
C GLN A 64 -4.27 0.39 8.16
N PHE A 65 -3.76 -0.83 8.10
CA PHE A 65 -3.57 -1.54 6.84
C PHE A 65 -4.93 -1.93 6.26
N LEU A 66 -5.14 -1.60 4.98
CA LEU A 66 -6.39 -1.89 4.25
C LEU A 66 -6.20 -3.03 3.26
N GLY A 67 -5.03 -3.14 2.64
CA GLY A 67 -4.75 -4.19 1.67
C GLY A 67 -3.39 -4.05 1.00
N ALA A 68 -3.06 -5.01 0.13
CA ALA A 68 -1.86 -4.96 -0.68
C ALA A 68 -2.11 -5.56 -2.07
N VAL A 69 -1.37 -5.06 -3.06
CA VAL A 69 -1.29 -5.59 -4.41
C VAL A 69 0.06 -6.28 -4.55
N ILE A 70 0.06 -7.60 -4.53
CA ILE A 70 1.27 -8.45 -4.52
C ILE A 70 1.52 -9.18 -5.84
N GLN A 71 0.52 -9.26 -6.72
CA GLN A 71 0.58 -10.02 -7.98
C GLN A 71 0.77 -9.13 -9.22
N SER A 72 0.99 -7.83 -9.02
CA SER A 72 1.19 -6.85 -10.10
C SER A 72 2.45 -6.06 -9.82
N SER A 73 3.20 -5.73 -10.88
CA SER A 73 4.32 -4.79 -10.80
C SER A 73 3.83 -3.40 -11.20
N PRO A 74 4.01 -2.37 -10.35
CA PRO A 74 4.67 -2.41 -9.05
C PRO A 74 3.76 -2.99 -7.94
N MET A 75 4.36 -3.66 -6.95
CA MET A 75 3.64 -4.07 -5.76
C MET A 75 3.24 -2.84 -4.93
N MET A 76 2.10 -2.90 -4.25
CA MET A 76 1.58 -1.76 -3.50
C MET A 76 1.04 -2.17 -2.14
N ILE A 77 1.21 -1.32 -1.13
CA ILE A 77 0.55 -1.39 0.17
C ILE A 77 -0.50 -0.27 0.21
N VAL A 78 -1.70 -0.60 0.63
CA VAL A 78 -2.82 0.32 0.80
C VAL A 78 -3.10 0.44 2.29
N THR A 79 -3.06 1.68 2.78
CA THR A 79 -3.38 2.02 4.17
C THR A 79 -4.42 3.13 4.21
N GLU A 80 -5.01 3.38 5.37
CA GLU A 80 -5.82 4.58 5.55
C GLU A 80 -4.98 5.85 5.29
N TYR A 81 -5.63 6.87 4.76
CA TYR A 81 -5.02 8.18 4.60
C TYR A 81 -5.15 8.97 5.90
N LEU A 82 -4.03 9.45 6.42
CA LEU A 82 -4.00 10.35 7.56
C LEU A 82 -3.61 11.75 7.07
N PRO A 83 -4.56 12.72 7.03
CA PRO A 83 -4.20 14.12 6.81
C PRO A 83 -3.35 14.63 7.97
N LYS A 84 -2.37 15.47 7.62
CA LYS A 84 -1.37 16.02 8.55
C LYS A 84 -1.93 17.07 9.48
#